data_AF-A0A1H9CXY5-F1
#
_entry.id   AF-A0A1H9CXY5-F1
#
_cell.length_a   1.000
_cell.length_b   1.000
_cell.length_c   1.000
_cell.angle_alpha   90.00
_cell.angle_beta   90.00
_cell.angle_gamma   90.00
#
_symmetry.space_group_name_H-M   'P 1'
#
loop_
_entity.id
_entity.type
_entity.pdbx_description
1 polymer ?
#
loop_
_entity_poly.entity_id
_entity_poly.type
_entity_poly.pdbx_seq_one_letter_code
_entity_poly.pdbx_strand_id
1 'polypeptide(L)'
;MVVSLLLVLNFSIGVLAISGCDRQKTDDCITISQRLSVKGGSKNIDDIISGLSENTNGNGVARNFESTGGYEQTIKDFESLELSDVKDISTKYGDGKVGKLSDGTTVVARPGSETGGATLEIRISRKKVIKIRY
;
A
#
# COMPACT_ATOMS: atom_id res chain seq x y z
N MET A 1 61.31 38.30 -4.27
CA MET A 1 60.18 39.01 -4.90
C MET A 1 58.94 38.18 -4.55
N VAL A 2 58.42 38.26 -3.32
CA VAL A 2 57.29 39.13 -2.93
C VAL A 2 56.39 39.45 -4.12
N VAL A 3 55.18 38.86 -4.16
CA VAL A 3 53.90 39.58 -4.05
C VAL A 3 52.77 38.54 -3.93
N SER A 4 52.12 38.62 -2.79
CA SER A 4 50.81 38.07 -2.47
C SER A 4 49.73 38.82 -3.26
N LEU A 5 48.74 38.12 -3.82
CA LEU A 5 47.45 38.75 -4.11
C LEU A 5 46.30 37.81 -3.82
N LEU A 6 45.83 37.95 -2.58
CA LEU A 6 44.51 37.62 -2.10
C LEU A 6 43.45 38.35 -2.96
N LEU A 7 42.50 37.62 -3.55
CA LEU A 7 41.21 38.22 -3.92
C LEU A 7 40.08 37.43 -3.27
N VAL A 8 39.59 37.99 -2.18
CA VAL A 8 38.36 37.62 -1.49
C VAL A 8 37.20 38.18 -2.29
N LEU A 9 36.28 37.34 -2.75
CA LEU A 9 34.96 37.80 -3.19
C LEU A 9 33.90 37.05 -2.38
N ASN A 10 33.59 37.68 -1.25
CA ASN A 10 32.41 37.43 -0.45
C ASN A 10 31.17 37.82 -1.27
N PHE A 11 30.34 36.86 -1.63
CA PHE A 11 28.94 37.15 -2.00
C PHE A 11 28.03 36.71 -0.86
N SER A 12 27.76 37.68 0.02
CA SER A 12 26.61 37.68 0.91
C SER A 12 25.34 37.69 0.08
N ILE A 13 24.58 36.61 0.14
CA ILE A 13 23.14 36.61 -0.14
C ILE A 13 22.56 36.07 1.19
N GLY A 14 22.21 36.94 2.12
CA GLY A 14 21.01 37.77 2.00
C GLY A 14 19.83 36.96 2.53
N VAL A 15 19.79 36.80 3.85
CA VAL A 15 18.62 36.31 4.60
C VAL A 15 17.43 37.22 4.27
N LEU A 16 16.37 36.65 3.69
CA LEU A 16 15.04 37.23 3.71
C LEU A 16 14.13 36.28 4.49
N ALA A 17 13.89 36.65 5.74
CA ALA A 17 12.77 36.13 6.50
C ALA A 17 11.48 36.69 5.88
N ILE A 18 10.60 35.81 5.40
CA ILE A 18 9.19 36.12 5.22
C ILE A 18 8.42 35.26 6.22
N SER A 19 7.74 35.99 7.08
CA SER A 19 6.80 35.60 8.12
C SER A 19 5.74 34.62 7.66
N GLY A 20 5.47 33.61 8.48
CA GLY A 20 4.30 32.76 8.36
C GLY A 20 4.50 31.39 9.00
N CYS A 21 4.33 31.31 10.32
CA CYS A 21 4.19 30.05 11.02
C CYS A 21 2.91 29.34 10.55
N ASP A 22 3.03 28.18 9.91
CA ASP A 22 2.32 27.00 10.43
C ASP A 22 3.09 25.69 10.17
N ARG A 23 3.62 25.22 11.28
CA ARG A 23 3.91 23.85 11.73
C ARG A 23 4.17 22.75 10.69
N GLN A 24 5.45 22.37 10.70
CA GLN A 24 6.00 21.00 10.62
C GLN A 24 6.04 20.38 9.22
N LYS A 25 7.10 20.52 8.43
CA LYS A 25 8.53 20.15 8.62
C LYS A 25 8.83 18.74 8.09
N THR A 26 9.56 18.77 6.96
CA THR A 26 10.43 17.76 6.32
C THR A 26 9.66 16.61 5.63
N ASP A 27 9.92 16.19 4.37
CA ASP A 27 11.18 15.64 3.85
C ASP A 27 11.23 15.54 2.29
N ASP A 28 11.04 16.61 1.51
CA ASP A 28 11.37 16.58 0.06
C ASP A 28 12.88 16.75 -0.17
N CYS A 29 13.70 15.80 0.32
CA CYS A 29 15.04 15.48 -0.17
C CYS A 29 15.76 14.46 0.74
N ILE A 30 15.41 13.18 0.61
CA ILE A 30 16.35 12.10 0.93
C ILE A 30 16.68 11.36 -0.36
N THR A 31 17.77 11.81 -0.98
CA THR A 31 18.85 10.99 -1.53
C THR A 31 18.48 9.53 -1.81
N ILE A 32 18.14 9.25 -3.07
CA ILE A 32 18.42 8.11 -4.00
C ILE A 32 18.94 6.73 -3.46
N SER A 33 19.27 6.55 -2.18
CA SER A 33 19.70 5.28 -1.57
C SER A 33 18.69 4.66 -0.59
N GLN A 34 17.51 5.24 -0.41
CA GLN A 34 16.39 4.61 0.29
C GLN A 34 15.27 4.21 -0.67
N ARG A 35 15.63 3.51 -1.76
CA ARG A 35 14.70 2.58 -2.41
C ARG A 35 14.64 1.26 -1.63
N LEU A 36 14.80 1.32 -0.31
CA LEU A 36 14.48 0.20 0.56
C LEU A 36 12.96 0.18 0.66
N SER A 37 12.36 -0.69 -0.15
CA SER A 37 11.31 -1.59 0.28
C SER A 37 10.45 -0.96 1.37
N VAL A 38 9.33 -0.34 0.98
CA VAL A 38 8.16 -0.29 1.88
C VAL A 38 7.88 -1.75 2.18
N LYS A 39 8.54 -2.27 3.21
CA LYS A 39 8.29 -3.57 3.79
C LYS A 39 6.87 -3.40 4.30
N GLY A 40 5.92 -3.89 3.50
CA GLY A 40 4.51 -3.89 3.85
C GLY A 40 4.43 -4.29 5.31
N GLY A 41 3.99 -3.35 6.15
CA GLY A 41 3.88 -3.62 7.58
C GLY A 41 3.05 -4.87 7.72
N SER A 42 3.52 -5.84 8.51
CA SER A 42 2.92 -7.16 8.68
C SER A 42 1.48 -7.04 9.20
N LYS A 43 0.53 -6.75 8.33
CA LYS A 43 -0.88 -6.66 8.69
C LYS A 43 -1.43 -8.07 8.71
N ASN A 44 -2.28 -8.35 9.70
CA ASN A 44 -3.08 -9.55 9.69
C ASN A 44 -4.36 -9.28 8.91
N ILE A 45 -5.02 -10.36 8.49
CA ILE A 45 -6.34 -10.26 7.85
C ILE A 45 -7.32 -9.50 8.75
N ASP A 46 -7.27 -9.76 10.07
CA ASP A 46 -8.13 -9.12 11.07
C ASP A 46 -7.93 -7.60 11.12
N ASP A 47 -6.69 -7.12 10.90
CA ASP A 47 -6.39 -5.70 10.87
C ASP A 47 -7.00 -5.03 9.63
N ILE A 48 -7.00 -5.72 8.48
CA ILE A 48 -7.57 -5.20 7.23
C ILE A 48 -9.09 -5.13 7.30
N ILE A 49 -9.74 -6.13 7.89
CA ILE A 49 -11.21 -6.14 8.04
C ILE A 49 -11.69 -5.31 9.24
N SER A 50 -10.78 -4.90 10.12
CA SER A 50 -11.15 -4.12 11.31
C SER A 50 -11.79 -2.78 10.88
N GLY A 51 -13.02 -2.55 11.35
CA GLY A 51 -13.77 -1.34 11.01
C GLY A 51 -14.45 -1.35 9.63
N LEU A 52 -14.31 -2.40 8.82
CA LEU A 52 -15.06 -2.53 7.58
C LEU A 52 -16.52 -2.93 7.84
N SER A 53 -17.43 -2.39 7.03
CA SER A 53 -18.84 -2.77 7.10
C SER A 53 -19.03 -4.15 6.51
N GLU A 54 -19.71 -5.03 7.25
CA GLU A 54 -20.02 -6.36 6.78
C GLU A 54 -21.39 -6.42 6.10
N ASN A 55 -21.44 -6.92 4.86
CA ASN A 55 -22.63 -7.08 4.04
C ASN A 55 -22.88 -8.56 3.64
N THR A 56 -22.83 -9.45 4.63
CA THR A 56 -23.09 -10.88 4.42
C THR A 56 -24.57 -11.19 4.55
N ASN A 57 -25.19 -11.72 3.49
CA ASN A 57 -26.49 -12.39 3.61
C ASN A 57 -26.25 -13.80 4.22
N GLY A 58 -26.87 -14.10 5.35
CA GLY A 58 -26.50 -15.16 6.31
C GLY A 58 -26.46 -16.62 5.81
N ASN A 59 -26.66 -16.87 4.52
CA ASN A 59 -26.72 -18.20 3.91
C ASN A 59 -25.46 -18.56 3.08
N GLY A 60 -24.51 -17.64 2.94
CA GLY A 60 -23.30 -17.83 2.11
C GLY A 60 -22.08 -18.32 2.89
N VAL A 61 -21.22 -19.12 2.24
CA VAL A 61 -19.87 -19.50 2.73
C VAL A 61 -18.94 -18.29 2.86
N ALA A 62 -19.16 -17.28 2.01
CA ALA A 62 -18.34 -16.08 1.98
C ALA A 62 -18.89 -15.02 2.94
N ARG A 63 -18.00 -14.47 3.78
CA ARG A 63 -18.23 -13.23 4.52
C ARG A 63 -17.80 -12.06 3.65
N ASN A 64 -18.70 -11.11 3.40
CA ASN A 64 -18.48 -9.98 2.50
C ASN A 64 -18.29 -8.70 3.31
N PHE A 65 -17.20 -7.98 3.04
CA PHE A 65 -16.89 -6.68 3.61
C PHE A 65 -16.79 -5.64 2.50
N GLU A 66 -17.19 -4.41 2.82
CA GLU A 66 -17.11 -3.27 1.91
C GLU A 66 -16.01 -2.31 2.37
N SER A 67 -15.22 -1.86 1.40
CA SER A 67 -14.14 -0.89 1.52
C SER A 67 -14.19 0.06 0.31
N THR A 68 -13.22 0.95 0.19
CA THR A 68 -13.12 1.94 -0.90
C THR A 68 -11.71 2.01 -1.46
N GLY A 69 -11.54 2.66 -2.61
CA GLY A 69 -10.22 2.88 -3.22
C GLY A 69 -9.89 1.90 -4.36
N GLY A 70 -10.82 1.02 -4.73
CA GLY A 70 -10.71 0.17 -5.90
C GLY A 70 -9.47 -0.73 -5.92
N TYR A 71 -8.97 -1.00 -7.12
CA TYR A 71 -7.91 -1.97 -7.32
C TYR A 71 -6.55 -1.52 -6.75
N GLU A 72 -6.28 -0.21 -6.73
CA GLU A 72 -5.07 0.30 -6.10
C GLU A 72 -5.02 -0.02 -4.61
N GLN A 73 -6.14 0.18 -3.89
CA GLN A 73 -6.23 -0.19 -2.49
C GLN A 73 -6.19 -1.72 -2.30
N THR A 74 -6.80 -2.49 -3.20
CA THR A 74 -6.72 -3.96 -3.18
C THR A 74 -5.28 -4.45 -3.22
N ILE A 75 -4.43 -3.84 -4.05
CA ILE A 75 -3.01 -4.21 -4.16
C ILE A 75 -2.22 -3.76 -2.94
N LYS A 76 -2.46 -2.56 -2.41
CA LYS A 76 -1.84 -2.11 -1.15
C LYS A 76 -2.13 -3.07 0.00
N ASP A 77 -3.37 -3.51 0.12
CA ASP A 77 -3.77 -4.45 1.18
C ASP A 77 -3.16 -5.83 0.94
N PHE A 78 -3.11 -6.31 -0.32
CA PHE A 78 -2.43 -7.55 -0.69
C PHE A 78 -0.93 -7.52 -0.35
N GLU A 79 -0.23 -6.44 -0.67
CA GLU A 79 1.22 -6.28 -0.43
C GLU A 79 1.55 -5.97 1.04
N SER A 80 0.56 -5.52 1.82
CA SER A 80 0.68 -5.38 3.27
C SER A 80 0.64 -6.71 4.03
N LEU A 81 0.25 -7.80 3.35
CA LEU A 81 0.28 -9.15 3.91
C LEU A 81 1.65 -9.78 3.64
N GLU A 82 2.20 -10.49 4.63
CA GLU A 82 3.43 -11.28 4.47
C GLU A 82 3.14 -12.57 3.69
N LEU A 83 2.99 -12.45 2.37
CA LEU A 83 2.64 -13.55 1.48
C LEU A 83 3.88 -14.23 0.87
N SER A 84 3.79 -15.55 0.76
CA SER A 84 4.67 -16.44 0.00
C SER A 84 4.02 -16.86 -1.33
N ASP A 85 4.80 -17.45 -2.23
CA ASP A 85 4.33 -17.94 -3.54
C ASP A 85 3.55 -16.90 -4.35
N VAL A 86 3.96 -15.63 -4.25
CA VAL A 86 3.31 -14.53 -4.95
C VAL A 86 3.54 -14.67 -6.44
N LYS A 87 2.44 -14.68 -7.20
CA LYS A 87 2.47 -14.74 -8.66
C LYS A 87 1.33 -13.92 -9.26
N ASP A 88 1.59 -13.41 -10.45
CA ASP A 88 0.57 -12.76 -11.25
C ASP A 88 -0.38 -13.79 -11.86
N ILE A 89 -1.65 -13.41 -12.00
CA ILE A 89 -2.70 -14.22 -12.62
C ILE A 89 -3.46 -13.34 -13.61
N SER A 90 -3.85 -13.91 -14.75
CA SER A 90 -4.76 -13.21 -15.66
C SER A 90 -6.20 -13.59 -15.35
N THR A 91 -7.09 -12.60 -15.26
CA THR A 91 -8.53 -12.79 -15.04
C THR A 91 -9.32 -12.17 -16.19
N LYS A 92 -10.61 -12.51 -16.34
CA LYS A 92 -11.48 -11.88 -17.33
C LYS A 92 -11.68 -10.36 -17.12
N TYR A 93 -11.25 -9.82 -15.98
CA TYR A 93 -11.35 -8.41 -15.61
C TYR A 93 -10.00 -7.67 -15.66
N GLY A 94 -8.92 -8.33 -16.10
CA GLY A 94 -7.56 -7.83 -16.08
C GLY A 94 -6.62 -8.64 -15.18
N ASP A 95 -5.38 -8.19 -15.08
CA ASP A 95 -4.33 -8.88 -14.33
C ASP A 95 -4.52 -8.70 -12.82
N GLY A 96 -4.37 -9.80 -12.08
CA GLY A 96 -4.48 -9.94 -10.64
C GLY A 96 -3.23 -10.54 -10.02
N LYS A 97 -3.25 -10.73 -8.70
CA LYS A 97 -2.18 -11.40 -7.94
C LYS A 97 -2.74 -12.49 -7.05
N VAL A 98 -1.96 -13.53 -6.78
CA VAL A 98 -2.27 -14.55 -5.77
C VAL A 98 -1.02 -14.83 -4.94
N GLY A 99 -1.22 -15.09 -3.65
CA GLY A 99 -0.18 -15.50 -2.71
C GLY A 99 -0.75 -16.37 -1.60
N LYS A 100 0.14 -16.83 -0.71
CA LYS A 100 -0.19 -17.70 0.43
C LYS A 100 0.37 -17.14 1.72
N LEU A 101 -0.47 -17.09 2.75
CA LEU A 101 -0.02 -16.88 4.12
C LEU A 101 0.71 -18.13 4.63
N SER A 102 1.44 -17.98 5.74
CA SER A 102 2.23 -19.06 6.36
C SER A 102 1.39 -20.26 6.82
N ASP A 103 0.10 -20.04 7.12
CA ASP A 103 -0.90 -21.07 7.46
C ASP A 103 -1.47 -21.81 6.23
N GLY A 104 -1.08 -21.42 5.01
CA GLY A 104 -1.58 -21.95 3.75
C GLY A 104 -2.84 -21.26 3.20
N THR A 105 -3.40 -20.27 3.92
CA THR A 105 -4.51 -19.44 3.45
C THR A 105 -4.14 -18.77 2.14
N THR A 106 -4.99 -18.92 1.13
CA THR A 106 -4.74 -18.34 -0.20
C THR A 106 -5.39 -16.96 -0.29
N VAL A 107 -4.62 -15.96 -0.67
CA VAL A 107 -5.09 -14.58 -0.86
C VAL A 107 -5.01 -14.24 -2.33
N VAL A 108 -6.08 -13.68 -2.89
CA VAL A 108 -6.19 -13.32 -4.30
C VAL A 108 -6.64 -11.87 -4.42
N ALA A 109 -5.82 -11.02 -5.04
CA ALA A 109 -6.20 -9.67 -5.45
C ALA A 109 -6.68 -9.72 -6.91
N ARG A 110 -7.88 -9.21 -7.17
CA ARG A 110 -8.44 -9.11 -8.53
C ARG A 110 -8.98 -7.72 -8.81
N PRO A 111 -8.83 -7.20 -10.05
CA PRO A 111 -9.37 -5.91 -10.44
C PRO A 111 -10.90 -5.90 -10.61
N GLY A 112 -11.53 -7.07 -10.70
CA GLY A 112 -12.98 -7.18 -10.90
C GLY A 112 -13.62 -8.42 -10.28
N SER A 113 -14.96 -8.40 -10.23
CA SER A 113 -15.82 -9.50 -9.78
C SER A 113 -17.15 -9.55 -10.55
N GLU A 114 -17.90 -10.64 -10.43
CA GLU A 114 -19.21 -10.78 -11.11
C GLU A 114 -20.23 -9.72 -10.66
N THR A 115 -20.13 -9.31 -9.39
CA THR A 115 -20.95 -8.23 -8.81
C THR A 115 -20.33 -6.84 -9.01
N GLY A 116 -19.23 -6.75 -9.78
CA GLY A 116 -18.46 -5.53 -9.97
C GLY A 116 -17.43 -5.28 -8.86
N GLY A 117 -16.53 -4.32 -9.12
CA GLY A 117 -15.54 -3.83 -8.16
C GLY A 117 -14.29 -4.69 -8.01
N ALA A 118 -13.22 -4.07 -7.52
CA ALA A 118 -12.00 -4.77 -7.17
C ALA A 118 -12.22 -5.60 -5.90
N THR A 119 -11.50 -6.71 -5.75
CA THR A 119 -11.74 -7.62 -4.64
C THR A 119 -10.46 -8.26 -4.13
N LEU A 120 -10.27 -8.20 -2.81
CA LEU A 120 -9.35 -9.06 -2.08
C LEU A 120 -10.12 -10.28 -1.56
N GLU A 121 -9.81 -11.45 -2.08
CA GLU A 121 -10.43 -12.71 -1.69
C GLU A 121 -9.47 -13.57 -0.88
N ILE A 122 -9.87 -13.89 0.35
CA ILE A 122 -9.07 -14.62 1.33
C ILE A 122 -9.75 -15.98 1.57
N ARG A 123 -9.11 -17.04 1.10
CA ARG A 123 -9.59 -18.42 1.16
C ARG A 123 -8.90 -19.16 2.29
N ILE A 124 -9.51 -19.12 3.46
CA ILE A 124 -9.02 -19.80 4.67
C ILE A 124 -9.26 -21.32 4.54
N SER A 125 -10.44 -21.71 4.05
CA SER A 125 -10.77 -23.10 3.75
C SER A 125 -11.87 -23.19 2.69
N ARG A 126 -12.22 -24.40 2.26
CA ARG A 126 -13.36 -24.62 1.34
C ARG A 126 -14.70 -24.11 1.89
N LYS A 127 -14.82 -24.00 3.23
CA LYS A 127 -16.04 -23.57 3.93
C LYS A 127 -15.93 -22.20 4.58
N LYS A 128 -14.80 -21.50 4.42
CA LYS A 128 -14.59 -20.16 5.02
C LYS A 128 -13.82 -19.29 4.03
N VAL A 129 -14.52 -18.32 3.46
CA VAL A 129 -13.97 -17.34 2.53
C VAL A 129 -14.32 -15.94 3.03
N ILE A 130 -13.37 -15.03 2.99
CA ILE A 130 -13.59 -13.60 3.26
C ILE A 130 -13.39 -12.86 1.94
N LYS A 131 -14.27 -11.91 1.63
CA LYS A 131 -14.18 -11.06 0.44
C LYS A 131 -14.27 -9.60 0.88
N ILE A 132 -13.25 -8.82 0.57
CA ILE A 132 -13.27 -7.37 0.73
C ILE A 132 -13.46 -6.76 -0.66
N ARG A 133 -14.54 -6.01 -0.85
CA ARG A 133 -14.84 -5.29 -2.09
C ARG A 133 -14.39 -3.84 -1.94
N TYR A 134 -13.74 -3.30 -2.97
CA TYR A 134 -13.19 -1.95 -2.99
C TYR A 134 -13.72 -1.11 -4.15
#